data_AF-A0A2A2H1V3-F1
#
_entry.id   AF-A0A2A2H1V3-F1
#
_cell.length_a   1.000
_cell.length_b   1.000
_cell.length_c   1.000
_cell.angle_alpha   90.00
_cell.angle_beta   90.00
_cell.angle_gamma   90.00
#
_symmetry.space_group_name_H-M   'P 1'
#
loop_
_entity.id
_entity.type
_entity.pdbx_description
1 polymer ?
#
loop_
_entity_poly.entity_id
_entity_poly.type
_entity_poly.pdbx_seq_one_letter_code
_entity_poly.pdbx_strand_id
1 'polypeptide(L)' 'MMSFNFKLFWNNLSKAEREAFSKSAGLSEQYIAVHLRYARKGQRLPTIMKLHKACNKFGEKVTFEQVANYFVK' A
#
# COMPACT_ATOMS: atom_id res chain seq x y z
N MET A 1 -16.79 -2.26 10.40
CA MET A 1 -16.27 -2.43 9.02
C MET A 1 -14.75 -2.53 9.14
N MET A 2 -14.14 -3.67 8.78
CA MET A 2 -12.70 -3.86 8.96
C MET A 2 -11.94 -2.96 7.99
N SER A 3 -11.34 -1.88 8.50
CA SER A 3 -10.49 -0.99 7.74
C SER A 3 -9.22 -1.74 7.32
N PHE A 4 -8.89 -1.70 6.03
CA PHE A 4 -7.61 -2.22 5.54
C PHE A 4 -6.45 -1.52 6.27
N ASN A 5 -5.54 -2.31 6.85
CA ASN A 5 -4.37 -1.79 7.55
C ASN A 5 -3.12 -2.04 6.71
N PHE A 6 -2.77 -1.08 5.87
CA PHE A 6 -1.62 -1.17 4.98
C PHE A 6 -0.31 -1.46 5.72
N LYS A 7 -0.15 -0.94 6.94
CA LYS A 7 1.03 -1.21 7.78
C LYS A 7 1.13 -2.68 8.16
N LEU A 8 0.03 -3.33 8.53
CA LEU A 8 0.02 -4.77 8.86
C LEU A 8 0.31 -5.60 7.63
N PHE A 9 -0.36 -5.32 6.51
CA PHE A 9 -0.07 -5.94 5.22
C PHE A 9 1.42 -5.85 4.88
N TRP A 10 1.98 -4.64 4.87
CA TRP A 10 3.39 -4.40 4.55
C TRP A 10 4.36 -5.12 5.49
N ASN A 11 4.04 -5.18 6.78
CA ASN A 11 4.88 -5.86 7.76
C ASN A 11 4.83 -7.39 7.60
N ASN A 12 3.71 -7.96 7.15
CA ASN A 12 3.57 -9.39 6.90
C ASN A 12 4.26 -9.87 5.62
N LEU A 13 4.56 -8.96 4.67
CA LEU A 13 5.36 -9.28 3.51
C LEU A 13 6.82 -9.56 3.89
N SER A 14 7.39 -10.62 3.33
CA SER A 14 8.83 -10.90 3.33
C SER A 14 9.60 -9.84 2.51
N LYS A 15 10.93 -9.80 2.65
CA LYS A 15 11.77 -8.86 1.88
C LYS A 15 11.58 -9.01 0.36
N ALA A 16 11.51 -10.24 -0.13
CA ALA A 16 11.29 -10.52 -1.55
C ALA A 16 9.91 -10.03 -2.03
N GLU A 17 8.87 -10.26 -1.22
CA GLU A 17 7.51 -9.82 -1.54
C GLU A 17 7.38 -8.29 -1.47
N ARG A 18 8.07 -7.63 -0.53
CA ARG A 18 8.13 -6.16 -0.48
C ARG A 18 8.77 -5.59 -1.73
N GLU A 19 9.88 -6.16 -2.19
CA GLU A 19 10.54 -5.71 -3.41
C GLU A 19 9.63 -5.89 -4.63
N ALA A 20 9.00 -7.06 -4.75
CA ALA A 20 8.06 -7.35 -5.83
C ALA A 20 6.82 -6.42 -5.79
N PHE A 21 6.28 -6.17 -4.60
CA PHE A 21 5.16 -5.24 -4.41
C PHE A 21 5.54 -3.83 -4.81
N SER A 22 6.72 -3.37 -4.39
CA SER A 22 7.24 -2.03 -4.70
C SER A 22 7.38 -1.85 -6.21
N LYS A 23 8.00 -2.82 -6.89
CA LYS A 23 8.10 -2.84 -8.36
C LYS A 23 6.73 -2.80 -9.02
N SER A 24 5.76 -3.59 -8.53
CA SER A 24 4.39 -3.63 -9.06
C SER A 24 3.64 -2.30 -8.85
N ALA A 25 3.87 -1.62 -7.74
CA ALA A 25 3.29 -0.30 -7.47
C ALA A 25 4.02 0.84 -8.21
N GLY A 26 5.15 0.55 -8.87
CA GLY A 26 6.01 1.54 -9.50
C GLY A 26 6.63 2.51 -8.49
N LEU A 27 6.96 2.01 -7.30
CA LEU A 27 7.54 2.75 -6.18
C LEU A 27 8.80 2.04 -5.69
N SER A 28 9.67 2.73 -4.94
CA SER A 28 10.77 2.08 -4.25
C SER A 28 10.31 1.50 -2.90
N GLU A 29 10.93 0.41 -2.48
CA GLU A 29 10.68 -0.20 -1.15
C GLU A 29 10.92 0.83 -0.04
N GLN A 30 11.98 1.62 -0.16
CA GLN A 30 12.31 2.68 0.79
C GLN A 30 11.23 3.76 0.86
N TYR A 31 10.65 4.15 -0.29
CA TYR A 31 9.55 5.12 -0.30
C TYR A 31 8.33 4.57 0.45
N ILE A 32 7.98 3.30 0.22
CA ILE A 32 6.86 2.66 0.93
C ILE A 32 7.15 2.55 2.43
N ALA A 33 8.34 2.08 2.81
CA ALA A 33 8.74 1.89 4.20
C ALA A 33 8.77 3.19 5.01
N VAL A 34 9.19 4.30 4.40
CA VAL A 34 9.33 5.61 5.07
C VAL A 34 8.05 6.42 5.04
N HIS A 35 7.35 6.48 3.89
CA HIS A 35 6.23 7.40 3.70
C HIS A 35 4.87 6.74 3.81
N LEU A 36 4.71 5.52 3.31
CA LEU A 36 3.42 4.85 3.20
C LEU A 36 3.10 3.98 4.41
N ARG A 37 4.11 3.33 5.02
CA ARG A 37 3.97 2.50 6.22
C ARG A 37 3.32 3.23 7.41
N TYR A 38 3.57 4.54 7.52
CA TYR A 38 3.06 5.37 8.62
C TYR A 38 2.01 6.37 8.16
N ALA A 39 1.55 6.29 6.90
CA ALA A 39 0.63 7.26 6.29
C ALA A 39 1.04 8.73 6.55
N ARG A 40 2.35 9.02 6.61
CA ARG A 40 2.88 10.31 7.12
C ARG A 40 2.52 11.52 6.25
N LYS A 41 2.04 11.30 5.03
CA LYS A 41 1.55 12.33 4.11
C LYS A 41 0.31 11.80 3.40
N GLY A 42 -0.72 12.64 3.32
CA GLY A 42 -1.86 12.45 2.43
C GLY A 42 -1.36 12.11 1.03
N GLN A 43 -1.59 10.86 0.59
CA GLN A 43 -1.08 10.43 -0.70
C GLN A 43 -1.98 10.94 -1.82
N ARG A 44 -1.38 11.26 -2.96
CA ARG A 44 -2.15 11.66 -4.14
C ARG A 44 -2.96 10.47 -4.67
N LEU A 45 -4.15 10.74 -5.20
CA LEU A 45 -5.04 9.74 -5.79
C LEU A 45 -4.35 8.79 -6.79
N PRO A 46 -3.44 9.24 -7.68
CA PRO A 46 -2.73 8.33 -8.59
C PRO A 46 -1.85 7.31 -7.85
N THR A 47 -1.24 7.70 -6.72
CA THR A 47 -0.44 6.79 -5.89
C THR A 47 -1.33 5.78 -5.19
N ILE A 48 -2.46 6.22 -4.63
CA ILE A 48 -3.45 5.34 -4.00
C ILE A 48 -3.97 4.31 -5.01
N MET A 49 -4.24 4.73 -6.25
CA MET A 49 -4.70 3.82 -7.31
C MET A 49 -3.65 2.77 -7.70
N LYS A 50 -2.37 3.16 -7.77
CA LYS A 50 -1.26 2.21 -8.00
C LYS A 50 -1.13 1.20 -6.86
N LEU A 51 -1.24 1.67 -5.60
CA LEU A 51 -1.22 0.80 -4.42
C LEU A 51 -2.40 -0.17 -4.40
N HIS A 52 -3.62 0.29 -4.69
CA HIS A 52 -4.80 -0.56 -4.79
C HIS A 52 -4.62 -1.69 -5.82
N LYS A 53 -4.10 -1.37 -7.02
CA LYS A 53 -3.81 -2.38 -8.04
C LYS A 53 -2.74 -3.38 -7.57
N ALA A 54 -1.69 -2.89 -6.90
CA ALA A 54 -0.65 -3.75 -6.35
C ALA A 54 -1.18 -4.66 -5.23
N CYS A 55 -2.00 -4.15 -4.31
CA CYS A 55 -2.61 -4.97 -3.26
C CYS A 55 -3.45 -6.11 -3.86
N ASN A 56 -4.32 -5.81 -4.83
CA ASN A 56 -5.13 -6.84 -5.50
C ASN A 56 -4.28 -7.89 -6.24
N LYS A 57 -3.14 -7.47 -6.83
CA LYS A 57 -2.21 -8.40 -7.49
C LYS A 57 -1.49 -9.33 -6.52
N PHE A 58 -1.30 -8.89 -5.27
CA PHE A 58 -0.67 -9.66 -4.19
C PHE A 58 -1.68 -10.41 -3.31
N GLY A 59 -2.95 -10.48 -3.73
CA GLY A 59 -3.98 -11.31 -3.10
C GLY A 59 -4.84 -10.60 -2.04
N GLU A 60 -4.52 -9.36 -1.70
CA GLU A 60 -5.38 -8.50 -0.87
C GLU A 60 -6.53 -8.00 -1.74
N LYS A 61 -7.70 -8.65 -1.65
CA LYS A 61 -8.96 -8.21 -2.29
C LYS A 61 -9.51 -6.97 -1.57
N VAL A 62 -8.78 -5.87 -1.66
CA VAL A 62 -9.11 -4.58 -1.03
C VAL A 62 -9.75 -3.66 -2.04
N THR A 63 -10.77 -2.91 -1.61
CA THR A 63 -11.39 -1.89 -2.44
C THR A 63 -10.59 -0.60 -2.46
N PHE A 64 -10.77 0.22 -3.50
CA PHE A 64 -10.10 1.52 -3.59
C PHE A 64 -10.42 2.40 -2.39
N GLU A 65 -11.67 2.41 -1.91
CA GLU A 65 -12.10 3.18 -0.74
C GLU A 65 -11.38 2.75 0.55
N GLN A 66 -11.15 1.45 0.74
CA GLN A 66 -10.42 0.95 1.90
C GLN A 66 -8.96 1.42 1.90
N VAL A 67 -8.32 1.44 0.72
CA VAL A 67 -6.95 1.96 0.56
C VAL A 67 -6.93 3.48 0.71
N ALA A 68 -7.88 4.18 0.11
CA ALA A 68 -8.00 5.64 0.20
C ALA A 68 -8.22 6.10 1.64
N ASN A 69 -9.12 5.47 2.39
CA ASN A 69 -9.41 5.79 3.79
C ASN A 69 -8.18 5.66 4.70
N TYR A 70 -7.23 4.79 4.36
CA TYR A 70 -5.97 4.67 5.10
C TYR A 70 -4.99 5.83 4.82
N PHE A 71 -4.97 6.34 3.58
CA PHE A 71 -3.97 7.33 3.13
C PHE A 71 -4.47 8.77 3.03
N VAL A 72 -5.78 9.01 3.11
CA VAL A 72 -6.40 10.35 2.98
C VAL A 72 -6.79 10.95 4.34
N LYS A 73 -6.73 10.15 5.42
CA LYS A 73 -7.03 10.61 6.79
C LYS A 73 -5.97 11.52 7.37
#